data_AF-A0A2E4XJZ8-F1
#
_entry.id   AF-A0A2E4XJZ8-F1
#
_cell.length_a   1.000
_cell.length_b   1.000
_cell.length_c   1.000
_cell.angle_alpha   90.00
_cell.angle_beta   90.00
_cell.angle_gamma   90.00
#
_symmetry.space_group_name_H-M   'P 1'
#
loop_
_entity.id
_entity.type
_entity.pdbx_description
1 polymer ?
#
loop_
_entity_poly.entity_id
_entity_poly.type
_entity_poly.pdbx_seq_one_letter_code
_entity_poly.pdbx_strand_id
1 'polypeptide(L)' 'MKEKYTLKKKKKKKKKKKKKKKIEVGSNVKWQRKIGGGFKEETGNVVKITDKLYQICCKSNGNNYFVKKSDKTISLIE' A
#
# COMPACT_ATOMS: atom_id res chain seq x y z
N MET A 1 -46.81 -21.60 -7.22
CA MET A 1 -45.57 -22.36 -6.92
C MET A 1 -44.40 -21.54 -7.46
N LYS A 2 -43.58 -20.94 -6.57
CA LYS A 2 -42.14 -21.23 -6.39
C LYS A 2 -41.34 -21.12 -7.70
N GLU A 3 -40.26 -20.35 -7.89
CA GLU A 3 -39.34 -19.75 -6.94
C GLU A 3 -38.39 -18.78 -7.69
N LYS A 4 -38.18 -17.60 -7.08
CA LYS A 4 -36.97 -16.77 -7.04
C LYS A 4 -35.76 -17.25 -7.86
N TYR A 5 -35.17 -16.39 -8.71
CA TYR A 5 -33.71 -16.08 -8.68
C TYR A 5 -33.43 -14.73 -9.36
N THR A 6 -33.79 -13.65 -8.66
CA THR A 6 -33.23 -12.32 -8.91
C THR A 6 -31.87 -12.26 -8.24
N LEU A 7 -30.77 -11.95 -8.94
CA LEU A 7 -29.67 -11.25 -8.29
C LEU A 7 -29.07 -10.16 -9.20
N LYS A 8 -29.72 -9.00 -9.08
CA LYS A 8 -29.30 -7.67 -9.52
C LYS A 8 -27.80 -7.43 -9.28
N LYS A 9 -27.08 -7.06 -10.35
CA LYS A 9 -25.82 -6.30 -10.33
C LYS A 9 -25.97 -5.04 -9.46
N LYS A 10 -25.66 -5.13 -8.17
CA LYS A 10 -25.57 -3.96 -7.28
C LYS A 10 -24.22 -3.27 -7.49
N LYS A 11 -24.20 -2.31 -8.42
CA LYS A 11 -23.28 -1.17 -8.43
C LYS A 11 -23.33 -0.49 -7.07
N LYS A 12 -22.46 -0.86 -6.13
CA LYS A 12 -22.27 -0.13 -4.86
C LYS A 12 -21.45 1.13 -5.15
N LYS A 13 -22.15 2.21 -5.53
CA LYS A 13 -21.71 3.59 -5.29
C LYS A 13 -21.41 3.72 -3.79
N LYS A 14 -20.14 3.58 -3.39
CA LYS A 14 -19.68 3.90 -2.03
C LYS A 14 -19.34 5.39 -1.99
N LYS A 15 -20.32 6.22 -1.58
CA LYS A 15 -20.04 7.46 -0.85
C LYS A 15 -19.12 7.08 0.32
N LYS A 16 -17.85 7.51 0.32
CA LYS A 16 -16.97 7.37 1.48
C LYS A 16 -16.00 8.54 1.54
N LYS A 17 -16.33 9.50 2.41
CA LYS A 17 -15.43 10.18 3.37
C LYS A 17 -13.97 9.80 3.12
N LYS A 18 -13.15 10.75 2.67
CA LYS A 18 -11.70 10.62 2.33
C LYS A 18 -10.98 9.74 3.37
N LYS A 19 -11.08 8.41 3.21
CA LYS A 19 -10.46 7.43 4.12
C LYS A 19 -9.00 7.53 3.74
N LYS A 20 -8.16 8.06 4.63
CA LYS A 20 -6.71 7.94 4.50
C LYS A 20 -6.44 6.48 4.15
N LYS A 21 -6.00 6.22 2.91
CA LYS A 21 -5.68 4.87 2.47
C LYS A 21 -4.57 4.37 3.40
N LYS A 22 -4.88 3.35 4.18
CA LYS A 22 -3.94 2.78 5.16
C LYS A 22 -3.02 1.83 4.42
N ILE A 23 -1.72 1.90 4.73
CA ILE A 23 -0.74 0.95 4.19
C ILE A 23 -0.93 -0.39 4.91
N GLU A 24 -1.10 -1.45 4.12
CA GLU A 24 -1.31 -2.84 4.59
C GLU A 24 -0.30 -3.78 3.92
N VAL A 25 -0.11 -4.98 4.47
CA VAL A 25 0.73 -6.01 3.83
C VAL A 25 0.15 -6.33 2.44
N GLY A 26 1.02 -6.42 1.44
CA GLY A 26 0.66 -6.58 0.03
C GLY A 26 0.45 -5.26 -0.72
N SER A 27 0.44 -4.11 -0.03
CA SER A 27 0.30 -2.81 -0.69
C SER A 27 1.53 -2.49 -1.54
N ASN A 28 1.30 -2.00 -2.76
CA ASN A 28 2.34 -1.35 -3.56
C ASN A 28 2.58 0.06 -3.00
N VAL A 29 3.83 0.39 -2.76
CA VAL A 29 4.26 1.64 -2.14
C VAL A 29 5.44 2.22 -2.89
N LYS A 30 5.53 3.55 -2.88
CA LYS A 30 6.74 4.30 -3.22
C LYS A 30 7.31 4.91 -1.95
N TRP A 31 8.63 4.94 -1.84
CA TRP A 31 9.31 5.65 -0.76
C TRP A 31 10.58 6.32 -1.26
N GLN A 32 11.06 7.29 -0.49
CA GLN A 32 12.36 7.91 -0.73
C GLN A 32 13.40 7.30 0.20
N ARG A 33 14.50 6.80 -0.38
CA ARG A 33 15.68 6.32 0.33
C ARG A 33 16.78 7.39 0.26
N LYS A 34 17.40 7.69 1.40
CA LYS A 34 18.56 8.59 1.45
C LYS A 34 19.82 7.81 1.07
N ILE A 35 20.53 8.23 0.03
CA ILE A 35 21.76 7.60 -0.47
C ILE A 35 22.78 8.71 -0.73
N GLY A 36 23.94 8.66 -0.08
CA GLY A 36 25.04 9.61 -0.37
C GLY A 36 24.66 11.08 -0.27
N GLY A 37 23.74 11.45 0.63
CA GLY A 37 23.26 12.83 0.79
C GLY A 37 22.06 13.22 -0.08
N GLY A 38 21.71 12.44 -1.10
CA GLY A 38 20.52 12.65 -1.94
C GLY A 38 19.33 11.76 -1.55
N PHE A 39 18.16 12.04 -2.14
CA PHE A 39 16.98 11.18 -2.04
C PHE A 39 16.74 10.47 -3.37
N LYS A 40 16.60 9.15 -3.31
CA LYS A 40 16.22 8.32 -4.46
C LYS A 40 14.84 7.73 -4.22
N GLU A 41 13.94 7.91 -5.19
CA GLU A 41 12.64 7.26 -5.16
C GLU A 41 12.78 5.78 -5.52
N GLU A 42 12.12 4.93 -4.76
CA GLU A 42 12.09 3.49 -4.93
C GLU A 42 10.62 3.03 -4.83
N THR A 43 10.30 1.90 -5.47
CA THR A 43 8.98 1.29 -5.42
C THR A 43 9.05 -0.18 -5.06
N GLY A 44 7.97 -0.71 -4.49
CA GLY A 44 7.96 -2.07 -3.98
C GLY A 44 6.69 -2.42 -3.23
N ASN A 45 6.70 -3.61 -2.64
CA ASN A 45 5.54 -4.20 -2.00
C ASN A 45 5.80 -4.36 -0.50
N VAL A 46 4.85 -3.93 0.32
CA VAL A 46 4.95 -4.11 1.77
C VAL A 46 4.80 -5.59 2.09
N VAL A 47 5.84 -6.21 2.64
CA VAL A 47 5.85 -7.64 3.01
C VAL A 47 5.60 -7.84 4.49
N LYS A 48 5.95 -6.86 5.34
CA LYS A 48 5.72 -6.92 6.78
C LYS A 48 5.50 -5.52 7.35
N ILE A 49 4.65 -5.43 8.36
CA ILE A 49 4.43 -4.20 9.12
C ILE A 49 4.70 -4.52 10.58
N THR A 50 5.58 -3.75 11.22
CA THR A 50 5.80 -3.76 12.66
C THR A 50 5.27 -2.47 13.27
N ASP A 51 5.34 -2.30 14.58
CA ASP A 51 4.88 -1.07 15.22
C ASP A 51 5.60 0.17 14.69
N LYS A 52 6.91 0.05 14.44
CA LYS A 52 7.79 1.17 14.08
C LYS A 52 8.16 1.24 12.60
N LEU A 53 8.09 0.12 11.88
CA LEU A 53 8.69 -0.02 10.54
C LEU A 53 7.72 -0.67 9.53
N TYR A 54 7.92 -0.35 8.26
CA TYR A 54 7.46 -1.12 7.11
C TYR A 54 8.65 -1.88 6.53
N GLN A 55 8.50 -3.17 6.29
CA GLN A 55 9.42 -3.93 5.47
C GLN A 55 8.85 -4.00 4.06
N ILE A 56 9.64 -3.57 3.08
CA ILE A 56 9.23 -3.43 1.69
C ILE A 56 10.19 -4.24 0.82
N CYS A 57 9.64 -5.17 0.05
CA CYS A 57 10.40 -5.88 -0.98
C CYS A 57 10.39 -5.04 -2.25
N CYS A 58 11.57 -4.62 -2.70
CA CYS A 58 11.74 -3.80 -3.88
C CYS A 58 11.83 -4.70 -5.12
N LYS A 59 10.88 -4.54 -6.05
CA LYS A 59 10.80 -5.38 -7.24
C LYS A 59 11.98 -5.18 -8.21
N SER A 60 12.57 -3.98 -8.22
CA SER A 60 13.63 -3.63 -9.19
C SER A 60 14.97 -4.30 -8.90
N ASN A 61 15.30 -4.51 -7.62
CA ASN A 61 16.59 -5.05 -7.19
C ASN A 61 16.47 -6.31 -6.33
N GLY A 62 15.25 -6.78 -6.03
CA GLY A 62 14.99 -7.95 -5.19
C GLY A 62 15.32 -7.78 -3.71
N ASN A 63 15.73 -6.57 -3.28
CA ASN A 63 16.15 -6.33 -1.91
C ASN A 63 15.00 -5.92 -1.00
N ASN A 64 15.12 -6.27 0.27
CA ASN A 64 14.22 -5.83 1.32
C ASN A 64 14.72 -4.54 1.99
N TYR A 65 13.83 -3.57 2.13
CA TYR A 65 14.10 -2.29 2.76
C TYR A 65 13.22 -2.08 3.99
N PHE A 66 13.80 -1.49 5.04
CA PHE A 66 13.09 -1.13 6.25
C PHE A 66 12.88 0.39 6.28
N VAL A 67 11.62 0.82 6.26
CA VAL A 67 11.24 2.24 6.27
C VAL A 67 10.52 2.55 7.57
N LYS A 68 10.99 3.55 8.31
CA LYS A 68 10.34 3.97 9.56
C LYS A 68 9.02 4.67 9.25
N LYS A 69 8.01 4.39 10.06
CA LYS A 69 6.72 5.08 9.97
C LYS A 69 6.83 6.57 10.29
N SER A 70 7.83 6.96 11.09
CA SER A 70 8.12 8.35 11.44
C SER A 70 8.52 9.20 10.25
N ASP A 71 9.21 8.60 9.27
CA ASP A 71 9.92 9.37 8.25
C ASP A 71 8.95 9.93 7.20
N LYS A 72 7.67 9.50 7.19
CA LYS A 72 6.60 9.93 6.27
C LYS A 72 7.02 9.95 4.78
N THR A 73 8.07 9.21 4.41
CA THR A 73 8.57 9.13 3.03
C THR A 73 7.81 8.13 2.19
N ILE A 74 6.98 7.28 2.80
CA ILE A 74 6.23 6.20 2.15
C ILE A 74 4.82 6.64 1.76
N SER A 75 4.41 6.31 0.54
CA SER A 75 3.06 6.56 0.03
C SER A 75 2.56 5.38 -0.81
N LEU A 76 1.24 5.18 -0.83
CA LEU A 76 0.60 4.14 -1.65
C LEU A 76 0.62 4.51 -3.12
N ILE A 77 0.86 3.53 -3.97
CA ILE A 77 0.69 3.62 -5.42
C ILE A 77 -0.60 2.86 -5.77
N GLU A 78 -1.47 3.49 -6.56
CA GLU A 78 -2.68 2.85 -7.11
C GLU A 78 -2.38 2.01 -8.34
#